data_AF-A0AAU0S716-F1
#
_entry.id   AF-A0AAU0S716-F1
#
_cell.length_a   1.000
_cell.length_b   1.000
_cell.length_c   1.000
_cell.angle_alpha   90.00
_cell.angle_beta   90.00
_cell.angle_gamma   90.00
#
_symmetry.space_group_name_H-M   'P 1'
#
loop_
_entity.id
_entity.type
_entity.pdbx_description
1 polymer ?
#
loop_
_entity_poly.entity_id
_entity_poly.type
_entity_poly.pdbx_seq_one_letter_code
_entity_poly.pdbx_strand_id
1 'polypeptide(L)'
;MTQNRRSFGQFAFASILTLTTKSAIAQVSSSLKTPEQSEFIFFVNETDRSAAQKKAEFLLSQLDTPPSVASQRIEAIYAQGAAALKTRYSGSAFNQRISTERGALGLVRERVFQGIDGGFKKLPNIPAGEYLIVVFATIFQNSSDIYTEQITLARNDTSWQFVEYFIAKKPYYSY
;
A
#
# COMPACT_ATOMS: atom_id res chain seq x y z
N MET A 1 -0.89 -26.94 -54.52
CA MET A 1 -0.86 -26.12 -55.74
C MET A 1 -2.12 -26.39 -56.53
N THR A 2 -3.08 -25.46 -56.57
CA THR A 2 -3.84 -25.08 -57.78
C THR A 2 -4.49 -23.73 -57.47
N GLN A 3 -4.00 -22.68 -58.13
CA GLN A 3 -4.60 -21.35 -58.15
C GLN A 3 -5.91 -21.39 -58.94
N ASN A 4 -6.87 -20.53 -58.58
CA ASN A 4 -7.84 -20.07 -59.55
C ASN A 4 -8.01 -18.55 -59.45
N ARG A 5 -7.43 -17.87 -60.44
CA ARG A 5 -7.58 -16.44 -60.77
C ARG A 5 -8.57 -16.32 -61.93
N ARG A 6 -9.59 -15.47 -61.81
CA ARG A 6 -10.19 -14.62 -62.86
C ARG A 6 -10.83 -13.42 -62.13
N SER A 7 -10.39 -12.16 -62.22
CA SER A 7 -10.19 -11.22 -63.35
C SER A 7 -11.47 -10.51 -63.82
N PHE A 8 -11.60 -9.24 -63.38
CA PHE A 8 -11.99 -8.00 -64.08
C PHE A 8 -13.42 -7.69 -64.56
N GLY A 9 -13.82 -6.41 -64.31
CA GLY A 9 -14.83 -5.61 -65.04
C GLY A 9 -15.83 -4.87 -64.12
N GLN A 10 -15.47 -3.74 -63.49
CA GLN A 10 -15.88 -2.35 -63.84
C GLN A 10 -17.38 -2.14 -64.14
N PHE A 11 -18.06 -1.28 -63.36
CA PHE A 11 -18.56 0.04 -63.79
C PHE A 11 -19.06 0.84 -62.57
N ALA A 12 -18.69 2.11 -62.54
CA ALA A 12 -19.00 3.07 -61.49
C ALA A 12 -20.39 3.69 -61.66
N PHE A 13 -21.02 4.09 -60.55
CA PHE A 13 -21.85 5.29 -60.54
C PHE A 13 -21.56 6.12 -59.28
N ALA A 14 -21.25 7.38 -59.54
CA ALA A 14 -20.90 8.40 -58.57
C ALA A 14 -22.11 8.81 -57.72
N SER A 15 -21.85 9.19 -56.48
CA SER A 15 -22.67 10.17 -55.77
C SER A 15 -21.75 11.04 -54.94
N ILE A 16 -21.54 12.25 -55.44
CA ILE A 16 -20.86 13.35 -54.78
C ILE A 16 -21.85 13.88 -53.74
N LEU A 17 -21.54 13.72 -52.45
CA LEU A 17 -22.15 14.52 -51.39
C LEU A 17 -21.07 15.45 -50.85
N THR A 18 -21.04 16.67 -51.39
CA THR A 18 -20.30 17.78 -50.82
C THR A 18 -21.07 18.30 -49.61
N LEU A 19 -20.54 18.05 -48.41
CA LEU A 19 -20.94 18.78 -47.20
C LEU A 19 -19.72 19.54 -46.68
N THR A 20 -19.63 20.81 -47.04
CA THR A 20 -18.73 21.77 -46.41
C THR A 20 -19.34 22.26 -45.10
N THR A 21 -18.78 21.84 -43.98
CA THR A 21 -18.78 22.64 -42.75
C THR A 21 -17.35 22.70 -42.22
N LYS A 22 -16.65 23.78 -42.61
CA LYS A 22 -15.52 24.27 -41.81
C LYS A 22 -16.10 24.84 -40.53
N SER A 23 -15.85 24.19 -39.41
CA SER A 23 -15.64 24.86 -38.12
C SER A 23 -14.79 23.93 -37.28
N ALA A 24 -13.59 24.42 -36.99
CA ALA A 24 -12.55 23.71 -36.27
C ALA A 24 -13.07 23.23 -34.92
N ILE A 25 -13.18 21.92 -34.76
CA ILE A 25 -13.12 21.32 -33.43
C ILE A 25 -11.65 21.42 -33.05
N ALA A 26 -11.33 22.47 -32.30
CA ALA A 26 -10.07 22.56 -31.59
C ALA A 26 -9.91 21.26 -30.78
N GLN A 27 -8.90 20.47 -31.13
CA GLN A 27 -8.45 19.36 -30.30
C GLN A 27 -8.01 19.94 -28.96
N VAL A 28 -8.91 19.95 -27.97
CA VAL A 28 -8.50 19.89 -26.58
C VAL A 28 -8.24 18.41 -26.30
N SER A 29 -7.19 17.88 -26.93
CA SER A 29 -6.50 16.73 -26.40
C SER A 29 -5.75 17.22 -25.17
N SER A 30 -6.45 17.34 -24.04
CA SER A 30 -5.79 17.29 -22.75
C SER A 30 -5.20 15.89 -22.67
N SER A 31 -3.96 15.73 -23.12
CA SER A 31 -3.18 14.54 -22.84
C SER A 31 -3.02 14.50 -21.34
N LEU A 32 -3.93 13.82 -20.65
CA LEU A 32 -3.67 13.29 -19.33
C LEU A 32 -2.45 12.39 -19.53
N LYS A 33 -1.25 12.92 -19.24
CA LYS A 33 -0.06 12.10 -19.16
C LYS A 33 -0.35 11.10 -18.05
N THR A 34 -0.56 9.84 -18.41
CA THR A 34 -0.64 8.77 -17.42
C THR A 34 0.66 8.83 -16.63
N PRO A 35 0.61 9.12 -15.33
CA PRO A 35 1.82 9.21 -14.53
C PRO A 35 2.57 7.88 -14.60
N GLU A 36 3.87 7.94 -14.87
CA GLU A 36 4.68 6.73 -15.00
C GLU A 36 4.71 5.99 -13.66
N GLN A 37 4.77 4.65 -13.68
CA GLN A 37 4.81 3.84 -12.44
C GLN A 37 5.96 4.29 -11.51
N SER A 38 7.07 4.75 -12.08
CA SER A 38 8.22 5.31 -11.37
C SER A 38 7.89 6.52 -10.47
N GLU A 39 6.75 7.19 -10.69
CA GLU A 39 6.26 8.28 -9.83
C GLU A 39 5.63 7.77 -8.53
N PHE A 40 5.17 6.51 -8.52
CA PHE A 40 4.48 5.91 -7.38
C PHE A 40 5.29 4.81 -6.70
N ILE A 41 6.18 4.14 -7.43
CA ILE A 41 6.99 3.06 -6.89
C ILE A 41 8.50 3.30 -7.05
N PHE A 42 9.29 2.77 -6.12
CA PHE A 42 10.74 2.66 -6.17
C PHE A 42 11.17 1.21 -5.93
N PHE A 43 12.35 0.86 -6.41
CA PHE A 43 12.90 -0.47 -6.21
C PHE A 43 13.47 -0.61 -4.79
N VAL A 44 13.01 -1.62 -4.06
CA VAL A 44 13.47 -1.92 -2.70
C VAL A 44 14.55 -3.00 -2.77
N ASN A 45 15.79 -2.64 -2.41
CA ASN A 45 16.89 -3.59 -2.35
C ASN A 45 16.77 -4.51 -1.12
N GLU A 46 17.57 -5.59 -1.11
CA GLU A 46 17.51 -6.59 -0.04
C GLU A 46 17.94 -6.06 1.33
N THR A 47 18.88 -5.09 1.36
CA THR A 47 19.31 -4.44 2.60
C THR A 47 18.16 -3.66 3.24
N ASP A 48 17.42 -2.89 2.46
CA ASP A 48 16.25 -2.14 2.89
C ASP A 48 15.11 -3.07 3.32
N ARG A 49 14.88 -4.16 2.60
CA ARG A 49 13.90 -5.21 2.98
C ARG A 49 14.24 -5.82 4.33
N SER A 50 15.49 -6.25 4.53
CA SER A 50 15.95 -6.83 5.80
C SER A 50 15.85 -5.83 6.95
N ALA A 51 16.22 -4.57 6.73
CA ALA A 51 16.12 -3.52 7.74
C ALA A 51 14.65 -3.23 8.13
N ALA A 52 13.75 -3.18 7.15
CA ALA A 52 12.32 -2.99 7.38
C ALA A 52 11.70 -4.15 8.15
N GLN A 53 12.00 -5.40 7.77
CA GLN A 53 11.54 -6.58 8.48
C GLN A 53 11.98 -6.56 9.95
N LYS A 54 13.29 -6.36 10.22
CA LYS A 54 13.83 -6.29 11.59
C LYS A 54 13.18 -5.17 12.40
N LYS A 55 12.95 -4.01 11.78
CA LYS A 55 12.27 -2.89 12.45
C LYS A 55 10.83 -3.25 12.82
N ALA A 56 10.08 -3.89 11.92
CA ALA A 56 8.72 -4.32 12.17
C ALA A 56 8.65 -5.40 13.27
N GLU A 57 9.53 -6.39 13.23
CA GLU A 57 9.64 -7.42 14.28
C GLU A 57 9.95 -6.81 15.64
N PHE A 58 10.88 -5.84 15.69
CA PHE A 58 11.17 -5.10 16.92
C PHE A 58 9.94 -4.37 17.45
N LEU A 59 9.21 -3.64 16.60
CA LEU A 59 8.01 -2.90 16.99
C LEU A 59 6.91 -3.84 17.50
N LEU A 60 6.68 -4.95 16.81
CA LEU A 60 5.71 -5.97 17.22
C LEU A 60 6.09 -6.60 18.56
N SER A 61 7.40 -6.84 18.81
CA SER A 61 7.86 -7.35 20.12
C SER A 61 7.51 -6.40 21.28
N GLN A 62 7.47 -5.09 21.04
CA GLN A 62 7.02 -4.11 22.04
C GLN A 62 5.49 -4.13 22.22
N LEU A 63 4.72 -4.48 21.19
CA LEU A 63 3.26 -4.63 21.27
C LEU A 63 2.80 -5.97 21.86
N ASP A 64 3.69 -6.97 21.91
CA ASP A 64 3.41 -8.30 22.47
C ASP A 64 3.67 -8.39 23.98
N THR A 65 4.01 -7.26 24.62
CA THR A 65 4.22 -7.23 26.07
C THR A 65 2.92 -7.43 26.86
N PRO A 66 3.01 -7.89 28.13
CA PRO A 66 1.84 -8.04 28.99
C PRO A 66 1.03 -6.74 29.16
N PRO A 67 -0.30 -6.83 29.41
CA PRO A 67 -1.17 -5.66 29.57
C PRO A 67 -0.69 -4.65 30.61
N SER A 68 0.04 -5.08 31.64
CA SER A 68 0.56 -4.21 32.71
C SER A 68 1.55 -3.15 32.23
N VAL A 69 2.23 -3.36 31.08
CA VAL A 69 3.21 -2.43 30.53
C VAL A 69 2.88 -2.00 29.09
N ALA A 70 1.79 -2.50 28.51
CA ALA A 70 1.43 -2.27 27.13
C ALA A 70 1.31 -0.77 26.79
N SER A 71 0.64 0.02 27.63
CA SER A 71 0.48 1.46 27.40
C SER A 71 1.82 2.19 27.28
N GLN A 72 2.76 1.89 28.18
CA GLN A 72 4.10 2.50 28.15
C GLN A 72 4.86 2.13 26.87
N ARG A 73 4.71 0.88 26.41
CA ARG A 73 5.35 0.40 25.17
C ARG A 73 4.74 1.06 23.94
N ILE A 74 3.42 1.20 23.89
CA ILE A 74 2.73 1.87 22.79
C ILE A 74 3.12 3.36 22.73
N GLU A 75 3.24 4.02 23.87
CA GLU A 75 3.74 5.40 23.95
C GLU A 75 5.18 5.54 23.46
N ALA A 76 6.06 4.60 23.82
CA ALA A 76 7.44 4.58 23.34
C ALA A 76 7.53 4.41 21.82
N ILE A 77 6.66 3.56 21.24
CA ILE A 77 6.53 3.41 19.78
C ILE A 77 6.09 4.73 19.14
N TYR A 78 5.06 5.38 19.70
CA TYR A 78 4.57 6.67 19.19
C TYR A 78 5.64 7.75 19.24
N ALA A 79 6.39 7.86 20.34
CA ALA A 79 7.44 8.86 20.51
C ALA A 79 8.53 8.73 19.42
N GLN A 80 8.90 7.50 19.07
CA GLN A 80 9.89 7.16 18.04
C GLN A 80 9.32 7.12 16.61
N GLY A 81 8.00 7.29 16.45
CA GLY A 81 7.33 7.26 15.17
C GLY A 81 7.67 8.44 14.26
N ALA A 82 7.42 8.25 12.97
CA ALA A 82 7.61 9.25 11.93
C ALA A 82 6.68 10.46 12.13
N ALA A 83 7.01 11.59 11.49
CA ALA A 83 6.14 12.77 11.49
C ALA A 83 4.73 12.48 10.93
N ALA A 84 4.63 11.57 9.96
CA ALA A 84 3.36 11.11 9.39
C ALA A 84 2.41 10.50 10.45
N LEU A 85 2.93 9.72 11.39
CA LEU A 85 2.14 9.18 12.51
C LEU A 85 1.58 10.31 13.37
N LYS A 86 2.45 11.26 13.74
CA LYS A 86 2.14 12.38 14.64
C LYS A 86 1.19 13.41 14.02
N THR A 87 1.08 13.42 12.69
CA THR A 87 0.08 14.22 11.97
C THR A 87 -1.31 13.62 12.08
N ARG A 88 -1.42 12.29 12.22
CA ARG A 88 -2.69 11.56 12.21
C ARG A 88 -3.27 11.32 13.60
N TYR A 89 -2.41 11.19 14.61
CA TYR A 89 -2.83 10.86 15.96
C TYR A 89 -2.10 11.73 16.98
N SER A 90 -2.78 12.07 18.07
CA SER A 90 -2.08 12.35 19.33
C SER A 90 -1.57 11.04 19.94
N GLY A 91 -0.61 11.13 20.87
CA GLY A 91 -0.08 9.94 21.55
C GLY A 91 -1.16 9.16 22.30
N SER A 92 -2.10 9.86 22.94
CA SER A 92 -3.23 9.24 23.64
C SER A 92 -4.22 8.57 22.69
N ALA A 93 -4.56 9.22 21.56
CA ALA A 93 -5.45 8.65 20.56
C ALA A 93 -4.84 7.39 19.92
N PHE A 94 -3.54 7.44 19.62
CA PHE A 94 -2.81 6.27 19.13
C PHE A 94 -2.81 5.13 20.15
N ASN A 95 -2.51 5.42 21.42
CA ASN A 95 -2.51 4.42 22.48
C ASN A 95 -3.88 3.75 22.64
N GLN A 96 -4.94 4.55 22.74
CA GLN A 96 -6.31 4.05 22.86
C GLN A 96 -6.70 3.16 21.68
N ARG A 97 -6.34 3.57 20.46
CA ARG A 97 -6.63 2.79 19.25
C ARG A 97 -5.94 1.43 19.30
N ILE A 98 -4.62 1.38 19.50
CA ILE A 98 -3.86 0.12 19.55
C ILE A 98 -4.36 -0.78 20.68
N SER A 99 -4.65 -0.20 21.85
CA SER A 99 -5.21 -0.93 22.99
C SER A 99 -6.58 -1.52 22.69
N THR A 100 -7.43 -0.81 21.92
CA THR A 100 -8.75 -1.30 21.50
C THR A 100 -8.62 -2.42 20.48
N GLU A 101 -7.76 -2.25 19.46
CA GLU A 101 -7.55 -3.24 18.39
C GLU A 101 -6.93 -4.54 18.91
N ARG A 102 -6.02 -4.47 19.90
CA ARG A 102 -5.29 -5.65 20.41
C ARG A 102 -5.80 -6.20 21.73
N GLY A 103 -6.43 -5.39 22.58
CA GLY A 103 -6.69 -5.73 23.99
C GLY A 103 -7.50 -7.02 24.16
N ALA A 104 -8.53 -7.22 23.34
CA ALA A 104 -9.38 -8.40 23.40
C ALA A 104 -8.70 -9.68 22.86
N LEU A 105 -7.68 -9.54 22.01
CA LEU A 105 -7.02 -10.66 21.34
C LEU A 105 -6.07 -11.42 22.28
N GLY A 106 -5.56 -10.76 23.33
CA GLY A 106 -4.59 -11.35 24.25
C GLY A 106 -3.16 -11.36 23.67
N LEU A 107 -2.27 -12.16 24.27
CA LEU A 107 -0.89 -12.25 23.80
C LEU A 107 -0.82 -13.02 22.47
N VAL A 108 0.29 -12.84 21.76
CA VAL A 108 0.57 -13.60 20.54
C VAL A 108 0.94 -15.04 20.88
N ARG A 109 0.32 -15.99 20.18
CA ARG A 109 0.68 -17.41 20.22
C ARG A 109 1.66 -17.77 19.12
N GLU A 110 1.42 -17.26 17.92
CA GLU A 110 2.23 -17.53 16.73
C GLU A 110 2.20 -16.32 15.80
N ARG A 111 3.34 -16.01 15.19
CA ARG A 111 3.45 -15.01 14.15
C ARG A 111 4.38 -15.49 13.05
N VAL A 112 3.90 -15.43 11.81
CA VAL A 112 4.64 -15.83 10.62
C VAL A 112 4.78 -14.63 9.69
N PHE A 113 6.02 -14.30 9.33
CA PHE A 113 6.30 -13.28 8.31
C PHE A 113 5.72 -13.71 6.96
N GLN A 114 4.99 -12.82 6.29
CA GLN A 114 4.34 -13.10 5.00
C GLN A 114 5.03 -12.39 3.84
N GLY A 115 5.67 -11.25 4.10
CA GLY A 115 6.36 -10.50 3.07
C GLY A 115 6.40 -9.00 3.35
N ILE A 116 6.93 -8.28 2.37
CA ILE A 116 6.93 -6.82 2.35
C ILE A 116 6.28 -6.39 1.04
N ASP A 117 5.17 -5.66 1.17
CA ASP A 117 4.56 -4.93 0.07
C ASP A 117 5.33 -3.63 -0.12
N GLY A 118 5.85 -3.46 -1.33
CA GLY A 118 7.07 -2.68 -1.53
C GLY A 118 6.92 -1.40 -2.34
N GLY A 119 7.76 -0.44 -1.95
CA GLY A 119 8.32 0.58 -2.82
C GLY A 119 7.50 1.86 -2.95
N PHE A 120 6.57 2.19 -2.07
CA PHE A 120 5.64 3.30 -2.37
C PHE A 120 6.30 4.66 -2.15
N LYS A 121 6.16 5.57 -3.12
CA LYS A 121 6.52 7.00 -2.98
C LYS A 121 5.35 7.84 -2.41
N LYS A 122 4.15 7.25 -2.41
CA LYS A 122 2.91 7.86 -1.94
C LYS A 122 2.00 6.78 -1.39
N LEU A 123 1.36 7.06 -0.26
CA LEU A 123 0.27 6.27 0.29
C LEU A 123 -0.96 7.18 0.48
N PRO A 124 -2.19 6.67 0.37
CA PRO A 124 -3.39 7.47 0.60
C PRO A 124 -3.37 8.13 1.99
N ASN A 125 -3.70 9.42 2.06
CA ASN A 125 -3.80 10.20 3.30
C ASN A 125 -2.51 10.29 4.12
N ILE A 126 -1.36 10.04 3.51
CA ILE A 126 -0.04 10.16 4.13
C ILE A 126 0.80 11.11 3.24
N PRO A 127 1.65 11.99 3.80
CA PRO A 127 2.55 12.83 3.02
C PRO A 127 3.39 12.04 2.01
N ALA A 128 3.86 12.68 0.94
CA ALA A 128 4.79 12.02 0.03
C ALA A 128 6.08 11.61 0.75
N GLY A 129 6.63 10.45 0.40
CA GLY A 129 7.78 9.85 1.08
C GLY A 129 7.97 8.40 0.63
N GLU A 130 9.06 7.76 1.02
CA GLU A 130 9.30 6.35 0.70
C GLU A 130 8.73 5.44 1.80
N TYR A 131 7.89 4.49 1.42
CA TYR A 131 7.17 3.62 2.35
C TYR A 131 7.30 2.14 2.02
N LEU A 132 7.29 1.33 3.07
CA LEU A 132 7.19 -0.13 3.02
C LEU A 132 6.09 -0.61 3.97
N ILE A 133 5.39 -1.67 3.58
CA ILE A 133 4.38 -2.31 4.41
C ILE A 133 4.85 -3.74 4.68
N VAL A 134 5.17 -4.03 5.94
CA VAL A 134 5.62 -5.36 6.38
C VAL A 134 4.41 -6.14 6.89
N VAL A 135 4.20 -7.35 6.36
CA VAL A 135 2.98 -8.13 6.59
C VAL A 135 3.28 -9.42 7.34
N PHE A 136 2.46 -9.72 8.34
CA PHE A 136 2.53 -10.94 9.13
C PHE A 136 1.14 -11.62 9.21
N ALA A 137 1.16 -12.94 9.35
CA ALA A 137 0.01 -13.72 9.76
C ALA A 137 0.18 -14.07 11.24
N THR A 138 -0.79 -13.69 12.07
CA THR A 138 -0.67 -13.78 13.53
C THR A 138 -1.87 -14.50 14.12
N ILE A 139 -1.62 -15.35 15.11
CA ILE A 139 -2.64 -15.98 15.93
C ILE A 139 -2.44 -15.54 17.38
N PHE A 140 -3.52 -15.10 18.01
CA PHE A 140 -3.52 -14.61 19.39
C PHE A 140 -4.15 -15.63 20.35
N GLN A 141 -3.84 -15.53 21.63
CA GLN A 141 -4.27 -16.48 22.65
C GLN A 141 -5.79 -16.56 22.80
N ASN A 142 -6.49 -15.42 22.75
CA ASN A 142 -7.94 -15.34 22.96
C ASN A 142 -8.74 -15.44 21.66
N SER A 143 -8.11 -15.86 20.56
CA SER A 143 -8.77 -16.01 19.27
C SER A 143 -8.37 -17.30 18.58
N SER A 144 -9.35 -17.98 17.98
CA SER A 144 -9.11 -19.11 17.07
C SER A 144 -8.78 -18.67 15.65
N ASP A 145 -9.04 -17.41 15.30
CA ASP A 145 -8.84 -16.86 13.96
C ASP A 145 -7.38 -16.42 13.70
N ILE A 146 -6.99 -16.43 12.42
CA ILE A 146 -5.74 -15.84 11.93
C ILE A 146 -5.99 -14.38 11.58
N TYR A 147 -5.10 -13.49 12.00
CA TYR A 147 -5.12 -12.07 11.67
C TYR A 147 -3.98 -11.73 10.71
N THR A 148 -4.21 -10.76 9.84
CA THR A 148 -3.16 -10.05 9.12
C THR A 148 -2.73 -8.86 9.98
N GLU A 149 -1.46 -8.83 10.38
CA GLU A 149 -0.84 -7.64 10.96
C GLU A 149 -0.01 -6.94 9.89
N GLN A 150 -0.12 -5.62 9.80
CA GLN A 150 0.66 -4.78 8.89
C GLN A 150 1.37 -3.68 9.67
N ILE A 151 2.65 -3.51 9.37
CA ILE A 151 3.48 -2.41 9.87
C ILE A 151 3.88 -1.54 8.68
N THR A 152 3.38 -0.32 8.63
CA THR A 152 3.83 0.67 7.65
C THR A 152 5.02 1.43 8.20
N LEU A 153 6.08 1.48 7.41
CA LEU A 153 7.32 2.19 7.72
C LEU A 153 7.56 3.29 6.69
N ALA A 154 8.02 4.45 7.15
CA ALA A 154 8.55 5.52 6.30
C ALA A 154 10.08 5.49 6.34
N ARG A 155 10.71 5.78 5.21
CA ARG A 155 12.14 6.03 5.16
C ARG A 155 12.45 7.42 5.69
N ASN A 156 13.47 7.51 6.54
CA ASN A 156 14.20 8.74 6.79
C ASN A 156 15.65 8.58 6.28
N ASP A 157 16.47 9.62 6.42
CA ASP A 157 17.83 9.66 5.87
C ASP A 157 18.71 8.44 6.21
N THR A 158 18.44 7.74 7.32
CA THR A 158 19.31 6.66 7.82
C THR A 158 18.59 5.38 8.24
N SER A 159 17.26 5.35 8.26
CA SER A 159 16.49 4.27 8.91
C SER A 159 15.01 4.22 8.48
N TRP A 160 14.35 3.14 8.88
CA TRP A 160 12.90 2.98 8.76
C TRP A 160 12.21 3.37 10.06
N GLN A 161 11.26 4.30 9.96
CA GLN A 161 10.47 4.81 11.08
C GLN A 161 9.03 4.32 11.02
N PHE A 162 8.44 4.06 12.18
CA PHE A 162 7.06 3.59 12.28
C PHE A 162 6.06 4.67 11.86
N VAL A 163 5.08 4.31 11.03
CA VAL A 163 4.01 5.20 10.55
C VAL A 163 2.64 4.71 10.98
N GLU A 164 2.36 3.43 10.81
CA GLU A 164 1.03 2.88 11.03
C GLU A 164 1.10 1.40 11.40
N TYR A 165 0.20 1.00 12.29
CA TYR A 165 -0.10 -0.39 12.60
C TYR A 165 -1.53 -0.67 12.15
N PHE A 166 -1.74 -1.82 11.53
CA PHE A 166 -3.06 -2.28 11.17
C PHE A 166 -3.19 -3.77 11.48
N ILE A 167 -4.38 -4.17 11.92
CA ILE A 167 -4.71 -5.56 12.22
C ILE A 167 -6.14 -5.86 11.75
N ALA A 168 -6.32 -6.97 11.04
CA ALA A 168 -7.63 -7.43 10.60
C ALA A 168 -7.70 -8.96 10.55
N LYS A 169 -8.87 -9.53 10.79
CA LYS A 169 -9.13 -10.97 10.69
C LYS A 169 -9.03 -11.44 9.23
N LYS A 170 -8.40 -12.59 8.97
CA LYS A 170 -8.39 -13.27 7.66
C LYS A 170 -9.71 -14.03 7.40
N PRO A 171 -10.11 -14.20 6.12
CA PRO A 171 -9.50 -13.63 4.92
C PRO A 171 -9.81 -12.14 4.81
N TYR A 172 -8.76 -11.34 4.61
CA TYR A 172 -8.93 -9.92 4.32
C TYR A 172 -8.99 -9.75 2.81
N TYR A 173 -10.19 -9.50 2.28
CA TYR A 173 -10.40 -9.10 0.89
C TYR A 173 -10.50 -7.57 0.86
N SER A 174 -9.43 -6.90 0.48
CA SER A 174 -9.48 -5.50 0.04
C SER A 174 -9.78 -5.50 -1.44
N TYR A 175 -11.02 -5.18 -1.83
CA TYR A 175 -11.38 -4.85 -3.21
C TYR A 175 -11.16 -3.36 -3.47
#